data_AF-A0A958R5K3-F1
#
_entry.id   AF-A0A958R5K3-F1
#
_cell.length_a   1.000
_cell.length_b   1.000
_cell.length_c   1.000
_cell.angle_alpha   90.00
_cell.angle_beta   90.00
_cell.angle_gamma   90.00
#
_symmetry.space_group_name_H-M   'P 1'
#
loop_
_entity.id
_entity.type
_entity.pdbx_description
1 polymer ?
#
loop_
_entity_poly.entity_id
_entity_poly.type
_entity_poly.pdbx_seq_one_letter_code
_entity_poly.pdbx_strand_id
1 'polypeptide(L)'
;MTNQNKNKSDGLENAVMGIGKSLFLVFRICTFGIRRINFKSFDMWASLIIVISIFASLLLGGNNYLEQGIKLLFNQRLPFYFRLFFYLSPKGQFITLMIFFMVVALLILGFKEFKKYVVFQKAIDRAGLKTATGEIPKIKAILPSGENRCKVIVETFGVGLGKFEVQKDSLTAGFRQTVESIKLASDKGKVEIHLCERDLPNIVGFHELYDAIKEPYSFIIGQSL
;
A
#
# COMPACT_ATOMS: atom_id res chain seq x y z
N MET A 1 -24.72 8.39 -43.13
CA MET A 1 -23.35 7.93 -42.75
C MET A 1 -22.80 8.59 -41.47
N THR A 2 -23.56 9.41 -40.75
CA THR A 2 -23.09 10.18 -39.57
C THR A 2 -23.17 9.43 -38.23
N ASN A 3 -23.99 8.38 -38.11
CA ASN A 3 -24.22 7.70 -36.82
C ASN A 3 -23.17 6.66 -36.43
N GLN A 4 -22.40 6.11 -37.39
CA GLN A 4 -21.37 5.11 -37.09
C GLN A 4 -20.08 5.72 -36.52
N ASN A 5 -19.76 6.98 -36.85
CA ASN A 5 -18.55 7.63 -36.33
C ASN A 5 -18.68 8.04 -34.86
N LYS A 6 -19.88 8.41 -34.39
CA LYS A 6 -20.12 8.83 -33.00
C LYS A 6 -19.96 7.68 -32.00
N ASN A 7 -20.52 6.51 -32.30
CA ASN A 7 -20.35 5.32 -31.45
C ASN A 7 -18.89 4.83 -31.39
N LYS A 8 -18.08 5.09 -32.42
CA LYS A 8 -16.68 4.66 -32.49
C LYS A 8 -15.76 5.59 -31.69
N SER A 9 -16.04 6.89 -31.60
CA SER A 9 -15.27 7.80 -30.72
C SER A 9 -15.56 7.54 -29.25
N ASP A 10 -16.83 7.31 -28.90
CA ASP A 10 -17.24 7.05 -27.51
C ASP A 10 -16.61 5.75 -26.95
N GLY A 11 -16.47 4.73 -27.80
CA GLY A 11 -15.77 3.50 -27.44
C GLY A 11 -14.27 3.68 -27.20
N LEU A 12 -13.62 4.53 -28.00
CA LEU A 12 -12.19 4.80 -27.88
C LEU A 12 -11.88 5.66 -26.64
N GLU A 13 -12.70 6.67 -26.35
CA GLU A 13 -12.56 7.49 -25.15
C GLU A 13 -12.71 6.68 -23.86
N ASN A 14 -13.70 5.78 -23.81
CA ASN A 14 -13.89 4.88 -22.67
C ASN A 14 -12.71 3.91 -22.50
N ALA A 15 -12.14 3.40 -23.59
CA ALA A 15 -10.96 2.54 -23.54
C ALA A 15 -9.73 3.30 -23.03
N VAL A 16 -9.48 4.52 -23.52
CA VAL A 16 -8.38 5.38 -23.09
C VAL A 16 -8.53 5.75 -21.61
N MET A 17 -9.74 6.10 -21.16
CA MET A 17 -10.03 6.37 -19.75
C MET A 17 -9.81 5.12 -18.87
N GLY A 18 -10.19 3.94 -19.35
CA GLY A 18 -9.98 2.68 -18.64
C GLY A 18 -8.49 2.34 -18.48
N ILE A 19 -7.71 2.51 -19.54
CA ILE A 19 -6.25 2.31 -19.51
C ILE A 19 -5.60 3.33 -18.58
N GLY A 20 -5.99 4.61 -18.67
CA GLY A 20 -5.48 5.67 -17.81
C GLY A 20 -5.73 5.41 -16.32
N LYS A 21 -6.95 4.98 -15.96
CA LYS A 21 -7.29 4.59 -14.59
C LYS A 21 -6.48 3.39 -14.10
N SER A 22 -6.27 2.39 -14.96
CA SER A 22 -5.49 1.19 -14.63
C SER A 22 -4.01 1.53 -14.41
N LEU A 23 -3.42 2.35 -15.28
CA LEU A 23 -2.05 2.84 -15.13
C LEU A 23 -1.89 3.70 -13.88
N PHE A 24 -2.84 4.58 -13.60
CA PHE A 24 -2.83 5.39 -12.38
C PHE A 24 -2.91 4.54 -11.12
N LEU A 25 -3.70 3.47 -11.13
CA LEU A 25 -3.79 2.52 -10.03
C LEU A 25 -2.47 1.77 -9.82
N VAL A 26 -1.86 1.26 -10.90
CA VAL A 26 -0.52 0.62 -10.87
C VAL A 26 0.51 1.59 -10.29
N PHE A 27 0.55 2.82 -10.81
CA PHE A 27 1.44 3.86 -10.33
C PHE A 27 1.24 4.14 -8.83
N ARG A 28 0.00 4.26 -8.38
CA ARG A 28 -0.33 4.49 -6.97
C ARG A 28 0.18 3.33 -6.10
N ILE A 29 -0.04 2.08 -6.50
CA ILE A 29 0.48 0.91 -5.76
C ILE A 29 2.02 0.94 -5.73
N CYS A 30 2.67 1.21 -6.86
CA CYS A 30 4.13 1.34 -6.92
C CYS A 30 4.65 2.42 -5.97
N THR A 31 3.98 3.58 -5.85
CA THR A 31 4.40 4.62 -4.91
C THR A 31 4.31 4.18 -3.44
N PHE A 32 3.34 3.32 -3.10
CA PHE A 32 3.30 2.70 -1.77
C PHE A 32 4.47 1.71 -1.58
N GLY A 33 4.80 0.93 -2.60
CA GLY A 33 5.97 0.04 -2.59
C GLY A 33 7.29 0.81 -2.39
N ILE A 34 7.49 1.90 -3.13
CA ILE A 34 8.68 2.75 -3.02
C ILE A 34 8.85 3.31 -1.61
N ARG A 35 7.76 3.78 -0.97
CA ARG A 35 7.82 4.32 0.39
C ARG A 35 8.24 3.31 1.45
N ARG A 36 8.08 2.02 1.18
CA ARG A 36 8.47 0.93 2.08
C ARG A 36 9.96 0.57 1.95
N ILE A 37 10.53 0.83 0.78
CA ILE A 37 11.92 0.46 0.51
C ILE A 37 12.83 1.29 1.42
N ASN A 38 13.53 0.60 2.32
CA ASN A 38 14.60 1.19 3.08
C ASN A 38 15.87 1.19 2.21
N PHE A 39 16.08 2.27 1.46
CA PHE A 39 17.25 2.42 0.57
C PHE A 39 18.60 2.34 1.30
N LYS A 40 18.61 2.40 2.64
CA LYS A 40 19.83 2.25 3.45
C LYS A 40 20.10 0.81 3.89
N SER A 41 19.15 -0.11 3.70
CA SER A 41 19.33 -1.52 4.10
C SER A 41 20.32 -2.22 3.17
N PHE A 42 21.33 -2.86 3.74
CA PHE A 42 22.29 -3.68 3.01
C PHE A 42 21.62 -4.84 2.26
N ASP A 43 20.62 -5.48 2.87
CA ASP A 43 19.88 -6.61 2.29
C ASP A 43 19.19 -6.24 0.96
N MET A 44 18.73 -4.99 0.85
CA MET A 44 18.15 -4.47 -0.39
C MET A 44 19.20 -4.39 -1.51
N TRP A 45 20.38 -3.85 -1.22
CA TRP A 45 21.45 -3.74 -2.22
C TRP A 45 22.00 -5.12 -2.61
N ALA A 46 22.17 -6.01 -1.64
CA ALA A 46 22.61 -7.38 -1.89
C ALA A 46 21.63 -8.14 -2.81
N SER A 47 20.32 -8.07 -2.52
CA SER A 47 19.31 -8.71 -3.38
C SER A 47 19.26 -8.11 -4.79
N LEU A 48 19.42 -6.78 -4.92
CA LEU A 48 19.47 -6.11 -6.21
C LEU A 48 20.70 -6.54 -7.04
N ILE A 49 21.88 -6.66 -6.43
CA ILE A 49 23.10 -7.13 -7.08
C ILE A 49 22.95 -8.58 -7.57
N ILE A 50 22.34 -9.46 -6.76
CA ILE A 50 22.08 -10.85 -7.15
C ILE A 50 21.17 -10.90 -8.38
N VAL A 51 20.06 -10.15 -8.37
CA VAL A 51 19.13 -10.08 -9.50
C VAL A 51 19.85 -9.56 -10.76
N ILE A 52 20.62 -8.48 -10.64
CA ILE A 52 21.42 -7.93 -11.74
C ILE A 52 22.39 -8.97 -12.30
N SER A 53 23.07 -9.71 -11.42
CA SER A 53 24.05 -10.73 -11.82
C SER A 53 23.39 -11.90 -12.57
N ILE A 54 22.22 -12.36 -12.12
CA ILE A 54 21.44 -13.41 -12.81
C ILE A 54 21.07 -12.94 -14.22
N PHE A 55 20.51 -11.74 -14.36
CA PHE A 55 20.12 -11.23 -15.66
C PHE A 55 21.34 -10.91 -16.57
N ALA A 56 22.47 -10.49 -15.99
CA ALA A 56 23.70 -10.26 -16.74
C ALA A 56 24.27 -11.59 -17.27
N SER A 57 24.20 -12.66 -16.48
CA SER A 57 24.62 -14.01 -16.92
C SER A 57 23.76 -14.54 -18.06
N LEU A 58 22.45 -14.27 -18.04
CA LEU A 58 21.51 -14.62 -19.12
C LEU A 58 21.80 -13.88 -20.43
N LEU A 59 22.35 -12.65 -20.34
CA LEU A 59 22.79 -11.88 -21.50
C LEU A 59 24.15 -12.35 -22.06
N LEU A 60 25.12 -12.55 -21.16
CA LEU A 60 26.50 -12.88 -21.54
C LEU A 60 26.65 -14.32 -22.06
N GLY A 61 25.66 -15.18 -21.80
CA GLY A 61 25.60 -16.56 -22.30
C GLY A 61 25.56 -16.72 -23.83
N GLY A 62 25.56 -15.63 -24.61
CA GLY A 62 25.84 -15.59 -26.06
C GLY A 62 24.76 -16.19 -26.97
N ASN A 63 23.96 -17.12 -26.47
CA ASN A 63 22.85 -17.74 -27.16
C ASN A 63 21.54 -17.14 -26.66
N ASN A 64 20.59 -16.94 -27.58
CA ASN A 64 19.22 -16.50 -27.28
C ASN A 64 18.42 -17.59 -26.53
N TYR A 65 18.93 -18.09 -25.41
CA TYR A 65 18.25 -19.07 -24.54
C TYR A 65 16.87 -18.56 -24.10
N LEU A 66 16.73 -17.25 -23.91
CA LEU A 66 15.45 -16.59 -23.64
C LEU A 66 14.45 -16.75 -24.80
N GLU A 67 14.90 -16.55 -26.04
CA GLU A 67 14.06 -16.71 -27.23
C GLU A 67 13.68 -18.18 -27.43
N GLN A 68 14.62 -19.10 -27.26
CA GLN A 68 14.37 -20.54 -27.36
C GLN A 68 13.41 -21.03 -26.28
N GLY A 69 13.62 -20.63 -25.02
CA GLY A 69 12.73 -20.98 -23.92
C GLY A 69 11.32 -20.44 -24.09
N ILE A 70 11.17 -19.19 -24.54
CA ILE A 70 9.85 -18.59 -24.77
C ILE A 70 9.15 -19.20 -26.00
N LYS A 71 9.89 -19.52 -27.07
CA LYS A 71 9.35 -20.25 -28.23
C LYS A 71 8.85 -21.65 -27.84
N LEU A 72 9.56 -22.32 -26.94
CA LEU A 72 9.18 -23.63 -26.42
C LEU A 72 7.93 -23.56 -25.53
N LEU A 73 7.81 -22.51 -24.70
CA LEU A 73 6.66 -22.33 -23.81
C LEU A 73 5.38 -21.86 -24.51
N PHE A 74 5.48 -21.04 -25.57
CA PHE A 74 4.32 -20.36 -26.19
C PHE A 74 3.96 -20.83 -27.60
N ASN A 75 4.56 -21.93 -28.07
CA ASN A 75 4.21 -22.66 -29.30
C ASN A 75 3.77 -21.72 -30.46
N GLN A 76 4.67 -20.80 -30.83
CA GLN A 76 4.57 -19.80 -31.91
C GLN A 76 3.49 -18.70 -31.81
N ARG A 77 2.48 -18.79 -30.95
CA ARG A 77 1.44 -17.74 -30.81
C ARG A 77 1.80 -16.67 -29.80
N LEU A 78 2.94 -16.00 -30.01
CA LEU A 78 3.33 -14.87 -29.18
C LEU A 78 2.47 -13.62 -29.50
N PRO A 79 1.89 -12.97 -28.48
CA PRO A 79 1.25 -11.68 -28.62
C PRO A 79 2.21 -10.66 -29.27
N PHE A 80 1.66 -9.68 -29.99
CA PHE A 80 2.44 -8.68 -30.75
C PHE A 80 3.52 -7.99 -29.89
N TYR A 81 3.21 -7.65 -28.63
CA TYR A 81 4.15 -7.00 -27.71
C TYR A 81 5.38 -7.84 -27.38
N PHE A 82 5.23 -9.17 -27.26
CA PHE A 82 6.37 -10.06 -27.05
C PHE A 82 7.24 -10.16 -28.30
N ARG A 83 6.64 -10.12 -29.50
CA ARG A 83 7.42 -10.06 -30.74
C ARG A 83 8.24 -8.78 -30.80
N LEU A 84 7.64 -7.63 -30.46
CA LEU A 84 8.36 -6.35 -30.40
C LEU A 84 9.55 -6.41 -29.44
N PHE A 85 9.39 -7.06 -28.28
CA PHE A 85 10.49 -7.28 -27.33
C PHE A 85 11.68 -8.03 -27.95
N PHE A 86 11.44 -9.07 -28.75
CA PHE A 86 12.52 -9.81 -29.41
C PHE A 86 13.22 -9.04 -30.54
N TYR A 87 12.59 -7.98 -31.08
CA TYR A 87 13.24 -7.08 -32.03
C TYR A 87 14.19 -6.08 -31.37
N LEU A 88 14.17 -5.92 -30.03
CA LEU A 88 15.14 -5.09 -29.33
C LEU A 88 16.53 -5.75 -29.35
N SER A 89 17.58 -4.92 -29.37
CA SER A 89 18.95 -5.38 -29.13
C SER A 89 19.05 -6.12 -27.78
N PRO A 90 20.02 -7.04 -27.59
CA PRO A 90 20.17 -7.74 -26.31
C PRO A 90 20.25 -6.79 -25.11
N LYS A 91 20.97 -5.67 -25.26
CA LYS A 91 21.02 -4.60 -24.25
C LYS A 91 19.64 -4.02 -23.94
N GLY A 92 18.84 -3.76 -24.96
CA GLY A 92 17.45 -3.29 -24.81
C GLY A 92 16.57 -4.31 -24.10
N GLN A 93 16.64 -5.59 -24.48
CA GLN A 93 15.88 -6.67 -23.85
C GLN A 93 16.16 -6.74 -22.34
N PHE A 94 17.43 -6.64 -21.94
CA PHE A 94 17.83 -6.63 -20.53
C PHE A 94 17.30 -5.42 -19.77
N ILE A 95 17.44 -4.21 -20.33
CA ILE A 95 16.92 -3.00 -19.69
C ILE A 95 15.40 -3.11 -19.52
N THR A 96 14.68 -3.57 -20.54
CA THR A 96 13.23 -3.77 -20.46
C THR A 96 12.83 -4.81 -19.41
N LEU A 97 13.54 -5.94 -19.33
CA LEU A 97 13.30 -6.97 -18.30
C LEU A 97 13.59 -6.46 -16.88
N MET A 98 14.66 -5.69 -16.71
CA MET A 98 15.00 -5.05 -15.44
C MET A 98 13.90 -4.11 -14.98
N ILE A 99 13.43 -3.22 -15.86
CA ILE A 99 12.34 -2.30 -15.55
C ILE A 99 11.07 -3.09 -15.22
N PHE A 100 10.72 -4.10 -16.01
CA PHE A 100 9.55 -4.93 -15.77
C PHE A 100 9.60 -5.61 -14.40
N PHE A 101 10.71 -6.26 -14.07
CA PHE A 101 10.87 -6.95 -12.80
C PHE A 101 10.85 -5.98 -11.61
N MET A 102 11.48 -4.80 -11.76
CA MET A 102 11.43 -3.73 -10.75
C MET A 102 9.99 -3.27 -10.51
N VAL A 103 9.21 -3.05 -11.57
CA VAL A 103 7.79 -2.65 -11.46
C VAL A 103 6.97 -3.75 -10.78
N VAL A 104 7.18 -5.02 -11.14
CA VAL A 104 6.49 -6.17 -10.51
C VAL A 104 6.85 -6.28 -9.03
N ALA A 105 8.13 -6.13 -8.67
CA ALA A 105 8.58 -6.15 -7.28
C ALA A 105 7.94 -5.01 -6.46
N LEU A 106 7.90 -3.78 -7.02
CA LEU A 106 7.24 -2.64 -6.39
C LEU A 106 5.73 -2.85 -6.21
N LEU A 107 5.07 -3.49 -7.18
CA LEU A 107 3.66 -3.85 -7.08
C LEU A 107 3.41 -4.83 -5.94
N ILE A 108 4.19 -5.92 -5.86
CA ILE A 108 4.06 -6.93 -4.81
C ILE A 108 4.28 -6.28 -3.43
N LEU A 109 5.33 -5.46 -3.30
CA LEU A 109 5.65 -4.77 -2.05
C LEU A 109 4.60 -3.75 -1.65
N GLY A 110 3.98 -3.04 -2.58
CA GLY A 110 3.00 -1.99 -2.32
C GLY A 110 1.55 -2.48 -2.18
N PHE A 111 1.24 -3.69 -2.65
CA PHE A 111 -0.13 -4.20 -2.70
C PHE A 111 -0.75 -4.38 -1.30
N LYS A 112 0.03 -4.87 -0.32
CA LYS A 112 -0.44 -5.11 1.05
C LYS A 112 -0.84 -3.80 1.73
N GLU A 113 0.00 -2.78 1.60
CA GLU A 113 -0.20 -1.44 2.15
C GLU A 113 -1.34 -0.72 1.43
N PHE A 114 -1.44 -0.85 0.11
CA PHE A 114 -2.56 -0.32 -0.65
C PHE A 114 -3.89 -0.96 -0.23
N LYS A 115 -3.93 -2.28 -0.01
CA LYS A 115 -5.13 -2.97 0.49
C LYS A 115 -5.54 -2.44 1.87
N LYS A 116 -4.58 -2.27 2.79
CA LYS A 116 -4.84 -1.65 4.10
C LYS A 116 -5.40 -0.24 3.94
N TYR A 117 -4.75 0.60 3.12
CA TYR A 117 -5.20 1.95 2.82
C TYR A 117 -6.66 1.99 2.33
N VAL A 118 -7.03 1.13 1.37
CA VAL A 118 -8.39 1.06 0.83
C VAL A 118 -9.41 0.63 1.89
N VAL A 119 -9.06 -0.32 2.75
CA VAL A 119 -9.94 -0.76 3.85
C VAL A 119 -10.18 0.37 4.83
N PHE A 120 -9.13 1.05 5.28
CA PHE A 120 -9.26 2.17 6.20
C PHE A 120 -10.02 3.34 5.58
N GLN A 121 -9.78 3.68 4.31
CA GLN A 121 -10.51 4.77 3.65
C GLN A 121 -12.01 4.44 3.56
N LYS A 122 -12.35 3.19 3.18
CA LYS A 122 -13.75 2.74 3.17
C LYS A 122 -14.41 2.79 4.54
N ALA A 123 -13.67 2.54 5.61
CA ALA A 123 -14.19 2.66 6.97
C ALA A 123 -14.53 4.12 7.33
N ILE A 124 -13.68 5.08 6.95
CA ILE A 124 -13.97 6.52 7.09
C ILE A 124 -15.19 6.91 6.25
N ASP A 125 -15.26 6.45 5.00
CA ASP A 125 -16.38 6.75 4.09
C ASP A 125 -17.71 6.23 4.67
N ARG A 126 -17.69 5.06 5.33
CA ARG A 126 -18.86 4.45 6.01
C ARG A 126 -19.24 5.13 7.31
N ALA A 127 -18.29 5.70 8.04
CA ALA A 127 -18.55 6.43 9.28
C ALA A 127 -19.33 7.74 9.04
N GLY A 128 -19.58 8.13 7.79
CA GLY A 128 -20.42 9.29 7.46
C GLY A 128 -19.76 10.61 7.83
N LEU A 129 -18.43 10.63 7.98
CA LEU A 129 -17.66 11.83 8.27
C LEU A 129 -17.63 12.72 7.01
N LYS A 130 -18.66 13.56 6.86
CA LYS A 130 -18.78 14.53 5.76
C LYS A 130 -18.90 15.94 6.28
N THR A 131 -18.33 16.87 5.54
CA THR A 131 -18.54 18.31 5.73
C THR A 131 -19.91 18.73 5.19
N ALA A 132 -20.31 19.97 5.46
CA ALA A 132 -21.49 20.57 4.82
C ALA A 132 -21.35 20.66 3.30
N THR A 133 -20.13 20.76 2.79
CA THR A 133 -19.79 20.75 1.35
C THR A 133 -19.72 19.35 0.75
N GLY A 134 -19.90 18.29 1.55
CA GLY A 134 -19.84 16.89 1.10
C GLY A 134 -18.43 16.31 0.96
N GLU A 135 -17.40 17.04 1.39
CA GLU A 135 -16.02 16.57 1.40
C GLU A 135 -15.82 15.49 2.48
N ILE A 136 -15.03 14.47 2.13
CA ILE A 136 -14.76 13.32 2.98
C ILE A 136 -13.29 13.34 3.40
N PRO A 137 -12.98 13.11 4.69
CA PRO A 137 -11.62 12.99 5.18
C PRO A 137 -10.83 11.92 4.41
N LYS A 138 -9.57 12.23 4.07
CA LYS A 138 -8.70 11.29 3.35
C LYS A 138 -7.56 10.82 4.22
N ILE A 139 -7.24 9.55 4.11
CA ILE A 139 -6.06 9.00 4.77
C ILE A 139 -4.82 9.52 4.05
N LYS A 140 -3.89 10.09 4.81
CA LYS A 140 -2.59 10.54 4.31
C LYS A 140 -1.51 9.50 4.55
N ALA A 141 -1.48 8.90 5.73
CA ALA A 141 -0.48 7.91 6.10
C ALA A 141 -1.01 6.93 7.16
N ILE A 142 -0.42 5.75 7.17
CA ILE A 142 -0.65 4.69 8.15
C ILE A 142 0.74 4.30 8.65
N LEU A 143 1.02 4.59 9.93
CA LEU A 143 2.33 4.41 10.54
C LEU A 143 2.25 3.33 11.62
N PRO A 144 3.10 2.30 11.60
CA PRO A 144 3.21 1.39 12.73
C PRO A 144 3.77 2.14 13.94
N SER A 145 3.13 2.02 15.09
CA SER A 145 3.56 2.66 16.35
C SER A 145 4.00 1.65 17.41
N GLY A 146 3.89 0.35 17.11
CA GLY A 146 4.28 -0.78 17.97
C GLY A 146 3.89 -2.10 17.33
N GLU A 147 4.11 -3.21 18.04
CA GLU A 147 3.88 -4.57 17.51
C GLU A 147 2.42 -4.82 17.14
N ASN A 148 1.47 -4.25 17.89
CA ASN A 148 0.02 -4.36 17.65
C ASN A 148 -0.69 -2.98 17.57
N ARG A 149 0.09 -1.90 17.39
CA ARG A 149 -0.42 -0.53 17.37
C ARG A 149 -0.15 0.16 16.05
N CYS A 150 -1.16 0.85 15.57
CA CYS A 150 -1.11 1.58 14.32
C CYS A 150 -1.62 3.01 14.51
N LYS A 151 -0.95 3.97 13.89
CA LYS A 151 -1.32 5.38 13.87
C LYS A 151 -1.79 5.74 12.47
N VAL A 152 -3.03 6.16 12.32
CA VAL A 152 -3.62 6.59 11.05
C VAL A 152 -3.71 8.10 11.05
N ILE A 153 -3.07 8.74 10.08
CA ILE A 153 -3.11 10.19 9.87
C ILE A 153 -4.16 10.49 8.80
N VAL A 154 -5.20 11.21 9.21
CA VAL A 154 -6.34 11.58 8.37
C VAL A 154 -6.33 13.09 8.15
N GLU A 155 -6.47 13.53 6.91
CA GLU A 155 -6.69 14.92 6.55
C GLU A 155 -8.19 15.21 6.63
N THR A 156 -8.57 16.16 7.48
CA THR A 156 -9.96 16.32 7.92
C THR A 156 -10.83 17.16 7.01
N PHE A 157 -10.25 17.93 6.08
CA PHE A 157 -10.96 18.83 5.17
C PHE A 157 -12.06 19.69 5.86
N GLY A 158 -11.82 20.14 7.10
CA GLY A 158 -12.79 20.95 7.85
C GLY A 158 -13.79 20.14 8.71
N VAL A 159 -13.66 18.82 8.79
CA VAL A 159 -14.35 18.01 9.80
C VAL A 159 -13.68 18.20 11.16
N GLY A 160 -14.41 18.72 12.14
CA GLY A 160 -13.90 18.94 13.50
C GLY A 160 -13.68 17.63 14.27
N LEU A 161 -12.78 17.66 15.26
CA LEU A 161 -12.41 16.51 16.11
C LEU A 161 -13.63 15.85 16.78
N GLY A 162 -14.57 16.65 17.29
CA GLY A 162 -15.76 16.12 17.97
C GLY A 162 -16.61 15.19 17.09
N LYS A 163 -16.64 15.39 15.77
CA LYS A 163 -17.34 14.47 14.86
C LYS A 163 -16.64 13.10 14.78
N PHE A 164 -15.31 13.08 14.85
CA PHE A 164 -14.55 11.83 14.89
C PHE A 164 -14.78 11.09 16.21
N GLU A 165 -14.84 11.81 17.33
CA GLU A 165 -15.11 11.24 18.65
C GLU A 165 -16.51 10.63 18.73
N VAL A 166 -17.53 11.33 18.21
CA VAL A 166 -18.91 10.80 18.15
C VAL A 166 -19.00 9.54 17.29
N GLN A 167 -18.18 9.43 16.24
CA GLN A 167 -18.15 8.27 15.34
C GLN A 167 -17.11 7.21 15.76
N LYS A 168 -16.57 7.27 16.98
CA LYS A 168 -15.52 6.34 17.45
C LYS A 168 -15.94 4.88 17.32
N ASP A 169 -17.19 4.54 17.63
CA ASP A 169 -17.69 3.16 17.56
C ASP A 169 -17.83 2.68 16.12
N SER A 170 -18.36 3.54 15.24
CA SER A 170 -18.43 3.28 13.80
C SER A 170 -17.05 3.08 13.17
N LEU A 171 -16.07 3.90 13.58
CA LEU A 171 -14.68 3.79 13.16
C LEU A 171 -14.04 2.51 13.67
N THR A 172 -14.27 2.14 14.93
CA THR A 172 -13.80 0.88 15.53
C THR A 172 -14.32 -0.33 14.76
N ALA A 173 -15.64 -0.37 14.50
CA ALA A 173 -16.27 -1.41 13.70
C ALA A 173 -15.75 -1.46 12.25
N GLY A 174 -15.54 -0.29 11.63
CA GLY A 174 -15.05 -0.17 10.26
C GLY A 174 -13.58 -0.59 10.11
N PHE A 175 -12.73 -0.21 11.07
CA PHE A 175 -11.31 -0.53 11.09
C PHE A 175 -11.05 -1.97 11.54
N ARG A 176 -12.01 -2.62 12.22
CA ARG A 176 -11.84 -3.93 12.88
C ARG A 176 -10.67 -3.90 13.87
N GLN A 177 -10.47 -2.75 14.50
CA GLN A 177 -9.40 -2.46 15.44
C GLN A 177 -9.95 -1.46 16.45
N THR A 178 -9.53 -1.60 17.71
CA THR A 178 -10.00 -0.76 18.81
C THR A 178 -9.35 0.61 18.73
N VAL A 179 -10.18 1.66 18.64
CA VAL A 179 -9.71 3.04 18.63
C VAL A 179 -9.34 3.46 20.06
N GLU A 180 -8.05 3.54 20.36
CA GLU A 180 -7.55 3.94 21.68
C GLU A 180 -7.81 5.44 21.90
N SER A 181 -7.35 6.27 20.97
CA SER A 181 -7.49 7.73 21.07
C SER A 181 -7.53 8.40 19.70
N ILE A 182 -8.20 9.54 19.64
CA ILE A 182 -8.25 10.42 18.48
C ILE A 182 -7.70 11.77 18.93
N LYS A 183 -6.61 12.22 18.30
CA LYS A 183 -5.91 13.46 18.68
C LYS A 183 -5.75 14.36 17.46
N LEU A 184 -5.67 15.66 17.70
CA LEU A 184 -5.23 16.60 16.67
C LEU A 184 -3.73 16.39 16.42
N ALA A 185 -3.34 16.33 15.15
CA ALA A 185 -1.93 16.36 14.79
C ALA A 185 -1.36 17.77 15.04
N SER A 186 -0.03 17.92 14.96
CA SER A 186 0.62 19.23 15.01
C SER A 186 0.09 20.19 13.94
N ASP A 187 -0.40 19.67 12.81
CA ASP A 187 -1.07 20.44 11.77
C ASP A 187 -2.58 20.50 12.00
N LYS A 188 -3.15 21.71 12.06
CA LYS A 188 -4.58 21.98 12.35
C LYS A 188 -5.59 21.37 11.35
N GLY A 189 -5.13 20.80 10.24
CA GLY A 189 -5.96 20.10 9.25
C GLY A 189 -5.86 18.57 9.29
N LYS A 190 -5.17 18.00 10.29
CA LYS A 190 -4.93 16.57 10.40
C LYS A 190 -5.33 16.03 11.76
N VAL A 191 -5.88 14.82 11.75
CA VAL A 191 -6.25 14.06 12.94
C VAL A 191 -5.48 12.75 12.93
N GLU A 192 -5.00 12.37 14.11
CA GLU A 192 -4.28 11.14 14.38
C GLU A 192 -5.20 10.19 15.11
N ILE A 193 -5.46 9.04 14.51
CA ILE A 193 -6.26 7.97 15.10
C ILE A 193 -5.29 6.87 15.53
N HIS A 194 -5.24 6.60 16.83
CA HIS A 194 -4.46 5.51 17.41
C HIS A 194 -5.34 4.26 17.49
N LEU A 195 -4.89 3.20 16.82
CA LEU A 195 -5.57 1.92 16.69
C LEU A 195 -4.75 0.83 17.38
N CYS A 196 -5.43 -0.07 18.06
CA CYS A 196 -4.87 -1.32 18.58
C CYS A 196 -5.57 -2.51 17.93
N GLU A 197 -4.78 -3.51 17.53
CA GLU A 197 -5.31 -4.75 16.93
C GLU A 197 -5.89 -5.71 17.99
N ARG A 198 -5.46 -5.55 19.24
CA ARG A 198 -5.98 -6.33 20.38
C ARG A 198 -6.77 -5.42 21.31
N ASP A 199 -7.84 -5.97 21.86
CA ASP A 199 -8.50 -5.35 23.00
C ASP A 199 -7.52 -5.34 24.17
N LEU A 200 -7.27 -4.14 24.68
CA LEU A 200 -6.48 -3.99 25.89
C LEU A 200 -7.32 -4.52 27.05
N PRO A 201 -6.77 -5.37 27.92
CA PRO A 201 -7.47 -5.79 29.12
C PRO A 201 -7.76 -4.54 29.97
N ASN A 202 -9.05 -4.29 30.24
CA ASN A 202 -9.46 -3.20 31.13
C ASN A 202 -9.03 -3.47 32.58
N ILE A 203 -8.84 -4.74 32.93
CA ILE A 203 -8.41 -5.21 34.24
C ILE A 203 -7.30 -6.22 34.01
N VAL A 204 -6.18 -6.02 34.66
CA VAL A 204 -5.05 -6.94 34.66
C VAL A 204 -4.88 -7.45 36.08
N GLY A 205 -4.74 -8.77 36.25
CA GLY A 205 -4.48 -9.34 37.56
C GLY A 205 -3.14 -8.85 38.09
N PHE A 206 -3.09 -8.47 39.36
CA PHE A 206 -1.85 -7.99 39.99
C PHE A 206 -0.67 -8.98 39.84
N HIS A 207 -0.95 -10.28 39.84
CA HIS A 207 0.03 -11.35 39.66
C HIS A 207 0.69 -11.34 38.26
N GLU A 208 0.00 -10.87 37.22
CA GLU A 208 0.54 -10.79 35.86
C GLU A 208 1.55 -9.65 35.69
N LEU A 209 1.52 -8.67 36.60
CA LEU A 209 2.39 -7.50 36.55
C LEU A 209 3.64 -7.65 37.43
N TYR A 210 3.70 -8.68 38.26
CA TYR A 210 4.83 -8.90 39.18
C TYR A 210 6.16 -9.04 38.43
N ASP A 211 6.13 -9.74 37.29
CA ASP A 211 7.29 -9.97 36.43
C ASP A 211 7.79 -8.70 35.72
N ALA A 212 6.95 -7.65 35.67
CA ALA A 212 7.30 -6.36 35.07
C ALA A 212 8.01 -5.42 36.06
N ILE A 213 7.96 -5.70 37.37
CA ILE A 213 8.63 -4.92 38.41
C ILE A 213 10.12 -5.29 38.44
N LYS A 214 10.93 -4.56 37.66
CA LYS A 214 12.39 -4.79 37.59
C LYS A 214 13.19 -3.85 38.48
N GLU A 215 12.59 -2.76 38.94
CA GLU A 215 13.29 -1.73 39.68
C GLU A 215 13.10 -1.90 41.20
N PRO A 216 14.18 -1.85 41.99
CA PRO A 216 14.07 -1.92 43.45
C PRO A 216 13.28 -0.72 43.97
N TYR A 217 12.41 -0.96 44.97
CA TYR A 217 11.52 0.05 45.57
C TYR A 217 10.42 0.62 44.67
N SER A 218 10.10 -0.05 43.56
CA SER A 218 8.91 0.29 42.76
C SER A 218 7.70 -0.56 43.19
N PHE A 219 6.52 0.05 43.14
CA PHE A 219 5.25 -0.62 43.43
C PHE A 219 4.19 -0.17 42.43
N ILE A 220 3.30 -1.08 42.07
CA ILE A 220 2.24 -0.82 41.11
C ILE A 220 1.06 -0.20 41.84
N ILE A 221 0.61 0.95 41.35
CA ILE A 221 -0.63 1.59 41.80
C ILE A 221 -1.72 1.24 40.78
N GLY A 222 -2.79 0.61 41.26
CA GLY A 222 -3.96 0.25 40.45
C GLY A 222 -5.25 0.60 41.20
N GLN A 223 -6.34 0.68 40.46
CA GLN A 223 -7.67 0.92 41.02
C GLN A 223 -8.38 -0.43 41.20
N SER A 224 -8.77 -0.76 42.44
CA SER A 224 -9.63 -1.93 42.71
C SER A 224 -11.07 -1.57 42.35
N LEU A 225 -11.76 -2.49 41.69
CA LEU A 225 -13.23 -2.50 41.63
C LEU A 225 -13.80 -2.99 42.96
#